data_AF-A0A7V0SC56-F1
#
_entry.id   AF-A0A7V0SC56-F1
#
_cell.length_a   1.000
_cell.length_b   1.000
_cell.length_c   1.000
_cell.angle_alpha   90.00
_cell.angle_beta   90.00
_cell.angle_gamma   90.00
#
_symmetry.space_group_name_H-M   'P 1'
#
loop_
_entity.id
_entity.type
_entity.pdbx_description
1 polymer ?
#
loop_
_entity_poly.entity_id
_entity_poly.type
_entity_poly.pdbx_seq_one_letter_code
_entity_poly.pdbx_strand_id
1 'polypeptide(L)' 'MSENTSIREVFIKEAREILENLESDIVRLEERWDPETINGIFRHVHTLKGSSGIAGFNGIYEFTHRLE' A
#
# COMPACT_ATOMS: atom_id res chain seq x y z
N MET A 1 -9.67 -14.11 26.45
CA MET A 1 -9.93 -12.89 25.66
C MET A 1 -9.65 -13.21 24.21
N SER A 2 -10.68 -13.26 23.37
CA SER A 2 -10.49 -13.18 21.93
C SER A 2 -10.15 -11.72 21.60
N GLU A 3 -8.95 -11.46 21.12
CA GLU A 3 -8.60 -10.16 20.55
C GLU A 3 -9.50 -9.90 19.36
N ASN A 4 -10.42 -8.95 19.49
CA ASN A 4 -11.19 -8.42 18.38
C ASN A 4 -10.37 -7.27 17.78
N THR A 5 -9.38 -7.61 16.96
CA THR A 5 -8.52 -6.62 16.29
C THR A 5 -9.39 -5.78 15.37
N SER A 6 -9.30 -4.46 15.51
CA SER A 6 -10.10 -3.54 14.70
C SER A 6 -9.64 -3.58 13.24
N ILE A 7 -10.57 -3.34 12.30
CA ILE A 7 -10.26 -3.19 10.87
C ILE A 7 -9.14 -2.17 10.60
N ARG A 8 -9.02 -1.15 11.47
CA ARG A 8 -7.98 -0.13 11.41
C ARG A 8 -6.61 -0.66 11.80
N GLU A 9 -6.52 -1.50 12.83
CA GLU A 9 -5.25 -2.12 13.23
C GLU A 9 -4.78 -3.14 12.19
N VAL A 10 -5.70 -3.91 11.62
CA VAL A 10 -5.39 -4.81 10.48
C VAL A 10 -4.83 -4.00 9.32
N PHE A 11 -5.51 -2.92 8.92
CA PHE A 11 -5.02 -2.02 7.88
C PHE A 11 -3.64 -1.44 8.18
N ILE A 12 -3.39 -0.94 9.40
CA ILE A 12 -2.10 -0.34 9.75
C ILE A 12 -0.97 -1.38 9.62
N LYS A 13 -1.23 -2.64 10.00
CA LYS A 13 -0.27 -3.72 9.83
C LYS A 13 0.01 -4.02 8.36
N GLU A 14 -1.05 -4.26 7.57
CA GLU A 14 -0.94 -4.53 6.14
C GLU A 14 -0.27 -3.37 5.38
N ALA A 15 -0.62 -2.13 5.72
CA ALA A 15 -0.06 -0.94 5.08
C ALA A 15 1.45 -0.84 5.30
N ARG A 16 1.97 -1.25 6.47
CA ARG A 16 3.42 -1.29 6.73
C ARG A 16 4.11 -2.31 5.84
N GLU A 17 3.57 -3.52 5.75
CA GLU A 17 4.10 -4.57 4.88
C GLU A 17 4.08 -4.14 3.40
N ILE A 18 3.02 -3.46 2.95
CA ILE A 18 2.95 -2.93 1.58
C ILE A 18 3.99 -1.83 1.36
N LEU A 19 4.18 -0.92 2.31
CA LEU A 19 5.15 0.17 2.19
C LEU A 19 6.60 -0.33 2.15
N GLU A 20 6.94 -1.37 2.92
CA GLU A 20 8.27 -2.00 2.88
C GLU A 20 8.58 -2.61 1.50
N ASN A 21 7.60 -3.28 0.89
CA ASN A 21 7.73 -3.83 -0.45
C ASN A 21 7.79 -2.73 -1.52
N LEU A 22 6.96 -1.69 -1.38
CA LEU A 22 6.96 -0.53 -2.26
C LEU A 22 8.31 0.19 -2.25
N GLU A 23 8.91 0.41 -1.08
CA GLU A 23 10.24 1.00 -0.94
C GLU A 23 11.30 0.16 -1.67
N SER A 24 11.26 -1.16 -1.50
CA SER A 24 12.19 -2.09 -2.16
C SER A 24 12.08 -2.02 -3.68
N ASP A 25 10.85 -1.96 -4.22
CA ASP A 25 10.63 -1.82 -5.66
C ASP A 25 11.08 -0.45 -6.20
N ILE A 26 10.90 0.63 -5.43
CA ILE A 26 11.39 1.97 -5.80
C ILE A 26 12.92 1.96 -5.89
N VAL A 27 13.63 1.43 -4.88
CA VAL A 27 15.09 1.32 -4.91
C VAL A 27 15.57 0.51 -6.11
N ARG A 28 14.89 -0.62 -6.39
CA ARG A 28 15.20 -1.44 -7.57
C ARG A 28 15.00 -0.68 -8.88
N LEU A 29 13.96 0.15 -8.97
CA LEU A 29 13.69 0.96 -10.16
C LEU A 29 14.77 2.04 -10.37
N GLU A 30 15.31 2.61 -9.30
CA GLU A 30 16.42 3.56 -9.35
C GLU A 30 17.70 2.93 -9.90
N GLU A 31 17.99 1.68 -9.50
CA GLU A 31 19.14 0.93 -10.02
C GLU A 31 18.98 0.57 -11.51
N ARG A 32 17.75 0.22 -11.91
CA ARG A 32 17.43 -0.16 -13.29
C ARG A 32 15.97 0.03 -13.62
N TRP A 33 15.71 0.76 -14.71
CA TRP A 33 14.39 0.83 -15.30
C TRP A 33 13.87 -0.55 -15.73
N ASP A 34 12.74 -0.96 -15.16
CA ASP A 34 12.07 -2.23 -15.44
C ASP A 34 10.54 -2.04 -15.39
N PRO A 35 9.82 -2.20 -16.52
CA PRO A 35 8.37 -2.05 -16.56
C PRO A 35 7.60 -2.94 -15.58
N GLU A 36 8.13 -4.13 -15.26
CA GLU A 36 7.44 -5.01 -14.31
C GLU A 36 7.57 -4.49 -12.87
N THR A 37 8.70 -3.89 -12.52
CA THR A 37 8.89 -3.22 -11.22
C THR A 37 7.90 -2.05 -11.08
N ILE A 38 7.67 -1.29 -12.15
CA ILE A 38 6.65 -0.22 -12.18
C ILE A 38 5.24 -0.78 -11.98
N ASN A 39 4.90 -1.88 -12.67
CA ASN A 39 3.62 -2.55 -12.46
C ASN A 39 3.45 -3.03 -11.01
N GLY A 40 4.53 -3.50 -10.38
CA GLY A 40 4.58 -3.85 -8.95
C GLY A 40 4.20 -2.66 -8.06
N ILE A 41 4.85 -1.52 -8.26
CA ILE A 41 4.56 -0.25 -7.56
C ILE A 41 3.07 0.13 -7.69
N PHE A 42 2.50 0.09 -8.89
CA PHE A 42 1.07 0.38 -9.10
C PHE A 42 0.15 -0.59 -8.33
N ARG A 43 0.47 -1.89 -8.30
CA ARG A 43 -0.30 -2.89 -7.54
C ARG A 43 -0.24 -2.62 -6.03
N HIS A 44 0.89 -2.19 -5.49
CA HIS A 44 1.01 -1.79 -4.10
C HIS A 44 0.12 -0.58 -3.77
N VAL A 45 0.16 0.46 -4.62
CA VAL A 45 -0.67 1.66 -4.47
C VAL A 45 -2.16 1.33 -4.56
N HIS A 46 -2.56 0.51 -5.54
CA HIS A 46 -3.95 0.06 -5.72
C HIS A 46 -4.47 -0.70 -4.48
N THR A 47 -3.62 -1.55 -3.91
CA THR A 47 -3.96 -2.30 -2.69
C THR A 47 -4.12 -1.36 -1.49
N LEU A 48 -3.20 -0.41 -1.29
CA LEU A 48 -3.31 0.61 -0.24
C LEU A 48 -4.58 1.46 -0.38
N LYS A 49 -4.97 1.82 -1.60
CA LYS A 49 -6.24 2.52 -1.88
C LYS A 49 -7.44 1.71 -1.42
N GLY A 50 -7.54 0.45 -1.85
CA GLY A 50 -8.64 -0.44 -1.48
C GLY A 50 -8.75 -0.63 0.04
N SER A 51 -7.64 -1.01 0.68
CA SER A 51 -7.61 -1.28 2.11
C SER A 51 -7.87 -0.04 2.96
N SER A 52 -7.38 1.13 2.56
CA SER A 52 -7.61 2.39 3.28
C SER A 52 -9.07 2.85 3.20
N GLY A 53 -9.75 2.63 2.07
CA GLY A 53 -11.19 2.89 1.93
C GLY A 53 -12.02 2.02 2.87
N ILE A 54 -11.71 0.71 2.96
CA ILE A 54 -12.40 -0.23 3.86
C ILE A 54 -12.18 0.14 5.33
N ALA A 55 -10.97 0.53 5.72
CA ALA A 55 -10.63 0.92 7.08
C ALA A 55 -11.08 2.35 7.46
N GLY A 56 -11.61 3.12 6.51
CA GLY A 56 -12.12 4.48 6.71
C GLY A 56 -11.05 5.57 6.79
N PHE A 57 -9.85 5.32 6.26
CA PHE A 57 -8.76 6.30 6.18
C PHE A 57 -8.86 7.12 4.88
N ASN A 58 -9.87 7.99 4.80
CA ASN A 58 -10.19 8.75 3.60
C ASN A 58 -9.00 9.58 3.06
N GLY A 59 -8.16 10.14 3.95
CA GLY A 59 -6.97 10.89 3.51
C GLY A 59 -5.97 10.02 2.73
N ILE A 60 -5.81 8.75 3.12
CA ILE A 60 -4.93 7.79 2.43
C ILE A 60 -5.58 7.33 1.13
N TYR A 61 -6.90 7.07 1.15
CA TYR A 61 -7.67 6.72 -0.04
C TYR A 61 -7.52 7.79 -1.12
N GLU A 62 -7.77 9.06 -0.80
CA GLU A 62 -7.67 10.17 -1.75
C GLU A 62 -6.23 10.40 -2.24
N PHE A 63 -5.24 10.18 -1.37
CA PHE A 63 -3.84 10.30 -1.77
C PHE A 63 -3.45 9.22 -2.78
N THR A 64 -3.75 7.96 -2.47
CA THR A 64 -3.42 6.82 -3.33
C THR A 64 -4.23 6.79 -4.62
N HIS A 65 -5.47 7.28 -4.60
CA HIS A 65 -6.27 7.47 -5.82
C HIS A 65 -5.63 8.42 -6.83
N ARG A 66 -4.86 9.43 -6.38
CA ARG A 66 -4.13 10.34 -7.29
C ARG A 66 -2.83 9.76 -7.85
N LEU A 67 -2.34 8.68 -7.25
CA LEU A 67 -1.09 8.02 -7.64
C LEU A 67 -1.31 6.87 -8.63
N GLU A 68 -2.52 6.33 -8.70
CA GLU A 68 -2.97 5.36 -9.70
C GLU A 68 -3.50 6.06 -10.95
#